data_AF-A0A8T4P7R7-F1
#
_entry.id   AF-A0A8T4P7R7-F1
#
_cell.length_a   1.000
_cell.length_b   1.000
_cell.length_c   1.000
_cell.angle_alpha   90.00
_cell.angle_beta   90.00
_cell.angle_gamma   90.00
#
_symmetry.space_group_name_H-M   'P 1'
#
loop_
_entity.id
_entity.type
_entity.pdbx_description
1 polymer ?
#
loop_
_entity_poly.entity_id
_entity_poly.type
_entity_poly.pdbx_seq_one_letter_code
_entity_poly.pdbx_strand_id
1 'polypeptide(L)'
;MLTKKQLRILNTFQKNEFKEITWKQVKELSKEKSSSVIQDAIKAFLIEELIKEEKIGTSKFYTINHKNNKIYTYFETYNKDSLPKQVLNSIKGLEDNLDKHTPFYSIVIFGSYASGEQKKDSDLDLAVFIEQEDKRKIVEAVFKSMETKSFIKIDGHV
;
A
#
# COMPACT_ATOMS: atom_id res chain seq x y z
N MET A 1 13.94 11.36 5.58
CA MET A 1 12.51 11.22 5.21
C MET A 1 12.41 11.40 3.71
N LEU A 2 11.82 10.43 3.00
CA LEU A 2 11.79 10.43 1.55
C LEU A 2 10.86 11.52 0.99
N THR A 3 11.27 12.13 -0.12
CA THR A 3 10.40 13.05 -0.89
C THR A 3 9.29 12.29 -1.62
N LYS A 4 8.21 12.98 -2.03
CA LYS A 4 7.13 12.38 -2.83
C LYS A 4 7.63 11.69 -4.12
N LYS A 5 8.64 12.28 -4.78
CA LYS A 5 9.26 11.68 -5.96
C LYS A 5 10.00 10.39 -5.60
N GLN A 6 10.75 10.40 -4.50
CA GLN A 6 11.41 9.20 -4.00
C GLN A 6 10.40 8.12 -3.60
N LEU A 7 9.30 8.45 -2.91
CA LEU A 7 8.24 7.47 -2.60
C LEU A 7 7.67 6.84 -3.86
N ARG A 8 7.44 7.63 -4.93
CA ARG A 8 6.99 7.11 -6.22
C ARG A 8 8.00 6.14 -6.84
N ILE A 9 9.29 6.42 -6.74
CA ILE A 9 10.34 5.51 -7.22
C ILE A 9 10.40 4.26 -6.33
N LEU A 10 10.30 4.41 -5.01
CA LEU A 10 10.30 3.30 -4.06
C LEU A 10 9.13 2.33 -4.31
N ASN A 11 7.96 2.84 -4.72
CA ASN A 11 6.80 2.01 -5.08
C ASN A 11 7.08 1.03 -6.24
N THR A 12 8.11 1.25 -7.06
CA THR A 12 8.51 0.24 -8.07
C THR A 12 8.93 -1.08 -7.45
N PHE A 13 9.53 -1.01 -6.26
CA PHE A 13 9.91 -2.18 -5.50
C PHE A 13 8.70 -2.86 -4.89
N GLN A 14 7.72 -2.11 -4.34
CA GLN A 14 6.48 -2.66 -3.80
C GLN A 14 5.73 -3.50 -4.85
N LYS A 15 5.61 -3.00 -6.08
CA LYS A 15 4.97 -3.72 -7.19
C LYS A 15 5.75 -4.96 -7.66
N ASN A 16 6.99 -5.10 -7.23
CA ASN A 16 7.91 -6.19 -7.58
C ASN A 16 8.53 -6.79 -6.32
N GLU A 17 7.77 -6.87 -5.22
CA GLU A 17 8.31 -7.11 -3.88
C GLU A 17 9.12 -8.39 -3.75
N PHE A 18 8.72 -9.44 -4.46
CA PHE A 18 9.40 -10.74 -4.46
C PHE A 18 10.37 -10.94 -5.63
N LYS A 19 10.74 -9.86 -6.34
CA LYS A 19 11.63 -9.93 -7.50
C LYS A 19 12.88 -9.08 -7.29
N GLU A 20 13.97 -9.57 -7.82
CA GLU A 20 15.18 -8.78 -8.00
C GLU A 20 15.04 -7.94 -9.27
N ILE A 21 15.26 -6.64 -9.16
CA ILE A 21 15.16 -5.73 -10.30
C ILE A 21 16.48 -5.04 -10.57
N THR A 22 16.85 -4.98 -11.83
CA THR A 22 18.07 -4.31 -12.30
C THR A 22 17.89 -2.79 -12.35
N TRP A 23 19.00 -2.05 -12.40
CA TRP A 23 18.98 -0.61 -12.65
C TRP A 23 18.16 -0.20 -13.90
N LYS A 24 18.25 -0.99 -14.98
CA LYS A 24 17.47 -0.76 -16.20
C LYS A 24 15.97 -0.90 -15.95
N GLN A 25 15.56 -1.96 -15.23
CA GLN A 25 14.17 -2.17 -14.84
C GLN A 25 13.67 -1.07 -13.89
N VAL A 26 14.47 -0.60 -12.93
CA VAL A 26 14.10 0.53 -12.07
C VAL A 26 13.78 1.77 -12.91
N LYS A 27 14.60 2.08 -13.94
CA LYS A 27 14.32 3.20 -14.86
C LYS A 27 13.01 3.03 -15.62
N GLU A 28 12.80 1.85 -16.20
CA GLU A 28 11.60 1.55 -17.00
C GLU A 28 10.33 1.58 -16.13
N LEU A 29 10.37 0.96 -14.95
CA LEU A 29 9.21 0.78 -14.06
C LEU A 29 8.86 2.06 -13.28
N SER A 30 9.85 2.89 -12.92
CA SER A 30 9.60 4.12 -12.15
C SER A 30 8.92 5.22 -12.94
N LYS A 31 8.94 5.12 -14.29
CA LYS A 31 8.47 6.16 -15.21
C LYS A 31 9.12 7.54 -14.96
N GLU A 32 10.24 7.58 -14.23
CA GLU A 32 11.01 8.79 -13.98
C GLU A 32 12.01 9.01 -15.11
N LYS A 33 12.00 10.22 -15.69
CA LYS A 33 12.84 10.52 -16.86
C LYS A 33 14.27 10.83 -16.45
N SER A 34 14.46 11.43 -15.28
CA SER A 34 15.78 11.84 -14.81
C SER A 34 16.55 10.69 -14.18
N SER A 35 17.64 10.27 -14.82
CA SER A 35 18.53 9.23 -14.29
C SER A 35 19.21 9.66 -12.99
N SER A 36 19.54 10.95 -12.82
CA SER A 36 20.14 11.45 -11.58
C SER A 36 19.18 11.35 -10.41
N VAL A 37 17.90 11.70 -10.61
CA VAL A 37 16.86 11.59 -9.58
C VAL A 37 16.69 10.14 -9.12
N ILE A 38 16.69 9.19 -10.06
CA ILE A 38 16.62 7.76 -9.71
C ILE A 38 17.87 7.36 -8.94
N GLN A 39 19.06 7.82 -9.35
CA GLN A 39 20.30 7.46 -8.70
C GLN A 39 20.36 7.98 -7.25
N ASP A 40 19.94 9.21 -7.04
CA ASP A 40 19.88 9.83 -5.71
C ASP A 40 18.82 9.14 -4.84
N ALA A 41 17.70 8.72 -5.41
CA ALA A 41 16.70 7.91 -4.73
C ALA A 41 17.26 6.55 -4.30
N ILE A 42 17.88 5.79 -5.22
CA ILE A 42 18.50 4.49 -4.92
C ILE A 42 19.58 4.63 -3.84
N LYS A 43 20.43 5.66 -3.91
CA LYS A 43 21.42 5.93 -2.86
C LYS A 43 20.75 6.16 -1.51
N ALA A 44 19.71 6.99 -1.46
CA ALA A 44 18.97 7.23 -0.23
C ALA A 44 18.34 5.94 0.32
N PHE A 45 17.77 5.08 -0.54
CA PHE A 45 17.18 3.81 -0.12
C PHE A 45 18.20 2.83 0.43
N LEU A 46 19.41 2.78 -0.15
CA LEU A 46 20.51 1.95 0.35
C LEU A 46 21.03 2.47 1.69
N ILE A 47 21.20 3.79 1.83
CA ILE A 47 21.64 4.42 3.09
C ILE A 47 20.64 4.18 4.22
N GLU A 48 19.34 4.28 3.93
CA GLU A 48 18.27 3.97 4.89
C GLU A 48 17.97 2.47 5.01
N GLU A 49 18.76 1.61 4.36
CA GLU A 49 18.60 0.15 4.32
C GLU A 49 17.19 -0.32 3.93
N LEU A 50 16.49 0.42 3.09
CA LEU A 50 15.15 0.07 2.58
C LEU A 50 15.25 -1.00 1.50
N ILE A 51 16.30 -0.95 0.69
CA ILE A 51 16.60 -1.95 -0.34
C ILE A 51 18.00 -2.51 -0.11
N LYS A 52 18.28 -3.65 -0.73
CA LYS A 52 19.61 -4.24 -0.83
C LYS A 52 20.12 -4.15 -2.26
N GLU A 53 21.43 -4.03 -2.41
CA GLU A 53 22.10 -4.14 -3.71
C GLU A 53 22.94 -5.42 -3.72
N GLU A 54 22.74 -6.25 -4.73
CA GLU A 54 23.61 -7.39 -5.02
C GLU A 54 24.24 -7.23 -6.40
N LYS A 55 25.48 -7.67 -6.55
CA LYS A 55 26.22 -7.58 -7.82
C LYS A 55 26.47 -8.98 -8.37
N ILE A 56 25.92 -9.26 -9.54
CA ILE A 56 26.12 -10.52 -10.26
C ILE A 56 26.80 -10.19 -11.58
N GLY A 57 28.07 -10.59 -11.72
CA GLY A 57 28.93 -10.21 -12.83
C GLY A 57 29.11 -8.68 -12.89
N THR A 58 28.68 -8.07 -14.00
CA THR A 58 28.71 -6.62 -14.21
C THR A 58 27.41 -5.91 -13.82
N SER A 59 26.36 -6.68 -13.51
CA SER A 59 25.02 -6.15 -13.28
C SER A 59 24.73 -5.95 -11.79
N LYS A 60 23.96 -4.90 -11.48
CA LYS A 60 23.46 -4.59 -10.14
C LYS A 60 21.98 -4.95 -10.07
N PHE A 61 21.63 -5.68 -9.01
CA PHE A 61 20.29 -6.12 -8.69
C PHE A 61 19.86 -5.49 -7.38
N TYR A 62 18.59 -5.11 -7.31
CA TYR A 62 18.01 -4.45 -6.16
C TYR A 62 16.80 -5.22 -5.67
N THR A 63 16.71 -5.42 -4.35
CA THR A 63 15.62 -6.14 -3.69
C THR A 63 15.15 -5.37 -2.46
N ILE A 64 13.89 -5.59 -2.06
CA ILE A 64 13.37 -5.04 -0.80
C ILE A 64 14.14 -5.63 0.38
N ASN A 65 14.52 -4.79 1.35
CA ASN A 65 15.03 -5.27 2.62
C ASN A 65 13.88 -5.56 3.59
N HIS A 66 13.29 -6.75 3.49
CA HIS A 66 12.20 -7.18 4.39
C HIS A 66 12.56 -7.23 5.88
N LYS A 67 13.85 -7.14 6.23
CA LYS A 67 14.30 -7.05 7.65
C LYS A 67 14.12 -5.65 8.23
N ASN A 68 13.94 -4.63 7.39
CA ASN A 68 13.77 -3.25 7.81
C ASN A 68 12.31 -2.84 7.72
N ASN A 69 11.62 -2.84 8.86
CA ASN A 69 10.18 -2.54 8.93
C ASN A 69 9.81 -1.14 8.43
N LYS A 70 10.77 -0.20 8.38
CA LYS A 70 10.56 1.17 7.91
C LYS A 70 10.07 1.21 6.45
N ILE A 71 10.43 0.22 5.63
CA ILE A 71 9.97 0.17 4.25
C ILE A 71 8.45 0.04 4.15
N TYR A 72 7.84 -0.74 5.04
CA TYR A 72 6.39 -0.94 5.07
C TYR A 72 5.66 0.32 5.50
N THR A 73 6.25 1.13 6.40
CA THR A 73 5.71 2.47 6.74
C THR A 73 5.73 3.41 5.53
N TYR A 74 6.77 3.35 4.70
CA TYR A 74 6.82 4.14 3.47
C TYR A 74 5.81 3.67 2.43
N PHE A 75 5.63 2.35 2.27
CA PHE A 75 4.58 1.80 1.41
C PHE A 75 3.19 2.19 1.89
N GLU A 76 2.93 2.09 3.20
CA GLU A 76 1.66 2.51 3.79
C GLU A 76 1.39 4.00 3.53
N THR A 77 2.40 4.85 3.72
CA THR A 77 2.30 6.30 3.45
C THR A 77 1.97 6.54 1.98
N TYR A 78 2.68 5.86 1.08
CA TYR A 78 2.45 5.99 -0.36
C TYR A 78 1.05 5.51 -0.77
N ASN A 79 0.63 4.35 -0.26
CA ASN A 79 -0.70 3.78 -0.54
C ASN A 79 -1.79 4.74 -0.06
N LYS A 80 -1.71 5.24 1.19
CA LYS A 80 -2.67 6.21 1.74
C LYS A 80 -2.73 7.49 0.92
N ASP A 81 -1.58 8.04 0.52
CA ASP A 81 -1.51 9.25 -0.32
C ASP A 81 -2.09 9.06 -1.72
N SER A 82 -2.11 7.82 -2.22
CA SER A 82 -2.64 7.49 -3.54
C SER A 82 -4.17 7.29 -3.57
N LEU A 83 -4.80 7.12 -2.41
CA LEU A 83 -6.24 6.87 -2.31
C LEU A 83 -7.06 8.16 -2.44
N PRO A 84 -8.21 8.12 -3.16
CA PRO A 84 -9.14 9.24 -3.18
C PRO A 84 -9.67 9.59 -1.78
N LYS A 85 -9.94 10.87 -1.54
CA LYS A 85 -10.45 11.38 -0.25
C LYS A 85 -11.73 10.66 0.20
N GLN A 86 -12.60 10.28 -0.74
CA GLN A 86 -13.83 9.55 -0.47
C GLN A 86 -13.57 8.14 0.08
N VAL A 87 -12.52 7.47 -0.41
CA VAL A 87 -12.08 6.16 0.09
C VAL A 87 -11.56 6.32 1.51
N LEU A 88 -10.67 7.28 1.74
CA LEU A 88 -10.13 7.57 3.07
C LEU A 88 -11.23 7.89 4.09
N ASN A 89 -12.22 8.70 3.71
CA ASN A 89 -13.38 9.00 4.56
C ASN A 89 -14.23 7.76 4.87
N SER A 90 -14.39 6.86 3.89
CA SER A 90 -15.17 5.62 4.05
C SER A 90 -14.46 4.65 4.98
N ILE A 91 -13.13 4.51 4.85
CA ILE A 91 -12.29 3.72 5.76
C ILE A 91 -12.35 4.30 7.17
N LYS A 92 -12.19 5.62 7.32
CA LYS A 92 -12.29 6.25 8.64
C LYS A 92 -13.66 6.01 9.29
N GLY A 93 -14.74 6.12 8.51
CA GLY A 93 -16.08 5.81 9.02
C GLY A 93 -16.23 4.35 9.43
N LEU A 94 -15.57 3.42 8.73
CA LEU A 94 -15.52 2.02 9.12
C LEU A 94 -14.73 1.84 10.43
N GLU A 95 -13.53 2.40 10.53
CA GLU A 95 -12.69 2.40 11.75
C GLU A 95 -13.46 2.93 12.97
N ASP A 96 -14.07 4.12 12.86
CA ASP A 96 -14.86 4.75 13.93
C ASP A 96 -16.03 3.88 14.42
N ASN A 97 -16.53 2.95 13.59
CA ASN A 97 -17.57 2.00 13.99
C ASN A 97 -17.00 0.69 14.54
N LEU A 98 -15.89 0.19 13.99
CA LEU A 98 -15.22 -1.01 14.48
C LEU A 98 -14.60 -0.81 15.86
N ASP A 99 -13.99 0.35 16.11
CA ASP A 99 -13.34 0.71 17.38
C ASP A 99 -14.27 0.59 18.60
N LYS A 100 -15.59 0.70 18.39
CA LYS A 100 -16.62 0.54 19.45
C LYS A 100 -16.81 -0.91 19.90
N HIS A 101 -16.33 -1.87 19.10
CA HIS A 101 -16.69 -3.29 19.23
C HIS A 101 -15.48 -4.22 19.27
N THR A 102 -14.42 -3.90 18.53
CA THR A 102 -13.17 -4.66 18.50
C THR A 102 -11.98 -3.70 18.45
N PRO A 103 -11.16 -3.62 19.51
CA PRO A 103 -10.00 -2.73 19.52
C PRO A 103 -8.83 -3.25 18.68
N PHE A 104 -8.87 -4.54 18.30
CA PHE A 104 -7.82 -5.20 17.52
C PHE A 104 -8.41 -5.74 16.22
N TYR A 105 -8.07 -5.08 15.11
CA TYR A 105 -8.41 -5.50 13.77
C TYR A 105 -7.37 -5.02 12.76
N SER A 106 -7.44 -5.55 11.55
CA SER A 106 -6.67 -5.04 10.41
C SER A 106 -7.60 -4.87 9.21
N ILE A 107 -7.55 -3.71 8.56
CA ILE A 107 -8.30 -3.45 7.33
C ILE A 107 -7.35 -3.59 6.14
N VAL A 108 -7.72 -4.43 5.19
CA VAL A 108 -7.00 -4.62 3.93
C VAL A 108 -7.91 -4.17 2.79
N ILE A 109 -7.39 -3.25 1.98
CA ILE A 109 -8.02 -2.87 0.71
C ILE A 109 -7.50 -3.80 -0.37
N PHE A 110 -8.39 -4.39 -1.15
CA PHE A 110 -8.02 -5.20 -2.30
C PHE A 110 -8.78 -4.77 -3.55
N GLY A 111 -8.68 -5.55 -4.63
CA GLY A 111 -9.38 -5.27 -5.88
C GLY A 111 -8.88 -4.00 -6.58
N SER A 112 -9.80 -3.32 -7.27
CA SER A 112 -9.46 -2.28 -8.25
C SER A 112 -8.82 -1.03 -7.64
N TYR A 113 -9.20 -0.67 -6.41
CA TYR A 113 -8.60 0.45 -5.68
C TYR A 113 -7.17 0.15 -5.21
N ALA A 114 -6.86 -1.12 -4.91
CA ALA A 114 -5.50 -1.53 -4.54
C ALA A 114 -4.55 -1.57 -5.76
N SER A 115 -5.05 -1.95 -6.94
CA SER A 115 -4.26 -1.94 -8.18
C SER A 115 -4.15 -0.54 -8.82
N GLY A 116 -5.03 0.39 -8.44
CA GLY A 116 -5.13 1.72 -9.05
C GLY A 116 -5.87 1.71 -10.39
N GLU A 117 -6.67 0.68 -10.65
CA GLU A 117 -7.43 0.45 -11.90
C GLU A 117 -8.93 0.72 -11.72
N GLN A 118 -9.33 1.35 -10.61
CA GLN A 118 -10.71 1.68 -10.32
C GLN A 118 -11.34 2.58 -11.40
N LYS A 119 -12.60 2.30 -11.72
CA LYS A 119 -13.48 3.12 -12.55
C LYS A 119 -14.37 4.00 -11.66
N LYS A 120 -15.13 4.89 -12.27
CA LYS A 120 -16.00 5.84 -11.54
C LYS A 120 -17.07 5.13 -10.69
N ASP A 121 -17.49 3.95 -11.11
CA ASP A 121 -18.52 3.10 -10.53
C ASP A 121 -17.95 1.88 -9.78
N SER A 122 -16.63 1.79 -9.64
CA SER A 122 -15.99 0.72 -8.86
C SER A 122 -16.41 0.78 -7.40
N ASP A 123 -16.69 -0.39 -6.82
CA ASP A 123 -16.79 -0.59 -5.38
C ASP A 123 -15.42 -0.64 -4.71
N LEU A 124 -15.44 -0.38 -3.40
CA LEU A 124 -14.29 -0.48 -2.52
C LEU A 124 -14.31 -1.84 -1.83
N ASP A 125 -13.48 -2.75 -2.31
CA ASP A 125 -13.30 -4.07 -1.73
C ASP A 125 -12.44 -4.00 -0.45
N LEU A 126 -13.01 -4.43 0.67
CA LEU A 126 -12.37 -4.40 1.99
C LEU A 126 -12.44 -5.76 2.67
N ALA A 127 -11.34 -6.18 3.28
CA ALA A 127 -11.29 -7.30 4.22
C ALA A 127 -10.93 -6.77 5.61
N VAL A 128 -11.69 -7.18 6.64
CA VAL A 128 -11.43 -6.84 8.04
C VAL A 128 -11.05 -8.11 8.78
N PHE A 129 -9.78 -8.23 9.13
CA PHE A 129 -9.30 -9.32 9.98
C PHE A 129 -9.55 -8.97 11.44
N ILE A 130 -10.18 -9.89 12.17
CA ILE A 130 -10.45 -9.77 13.60
C ILE A 130 -9.83 -10.94 14.35
N GLU A 131 -9.48 -10.71 15.61
CA GLU A 131 -8.91 -11.77 16.47
C GLU A 131 -9.98 -12.77 16.94
N GLN A 132 -11.21 -12.30 17.19
CA GLN A 132 -12.24 -13.07 17.87
C GLN A 132 -13.44 -13.36 16.95
N GLU A 133 -13.70 -14.64 16.65
CA GLU A 133 -14.78 -15.07 15.75
C GLU A 133 -16.18 -14.67 16.25
N ASP A 134 -16.39 -14.53 17.57
CA ASP A 134 -17.67 -14.09 18.13
C ASP A 134 -18.02 -12.65 17.72
N LYS A 135 -17.03 -11.83 17.33
CA LYS A 135 -17.22 -10.47 16.82
C LYS A 135 -17.59 -10.43 15.34
N ARG A 136 -17.47 -11.54 14.59
CA ARG A 136 -17.72 -11.58 13.15
C ARG A 136 -19.07 -11.00 12.76
N LYS A 137 -20.15 -11.43 13.43
CA LYS A 137 -21.51 -10.93 13.17
C LYS A 137 -21.64 -9.42 13.41
N ILE A 138 -20.89 -8.88 14.36
CA ILE A 138 -20.88 -7.44 14.65
C ILE A 138 -20.19 -6.70 13.50
N VAL A 139 -19.05 -7.19 13.04
CA VAL A 139 -18.31 -6.59 11.91
C VAL A 139 -19.14 -6.67 10.61
N GLU A 140 -19.80 -7.79 10.33
CA GLU A 140 -20.72 -7.92 9.20
C GLU A 140 -21.88 -6.92 9.29
N ALA A 141 -22.42 -6.68 10.50
CA ALA A 141 -23.44 -5.66 10.71
C ALA A 141 -22.91 -4.23 10.50
N VAL A 142 -21.65 -3.97 10.89
CA VAL A 142 -20.98 -2.69 10.60
C VAL A 142 -20.83 -2.49 9.09
N PHE A 143 -20.41 -3.50 8.33
CA PHE A 143 -20.32 -3.41 6.87
C PHE A 143 -21.67 -3.07 6.23
N LYS A 144 -22.74 -3.77 6.61
CA LYS A 144 -24.11 -3.46 6.14
C LYS A 144 -24.53 -2.03 6.49
N SER A 145 -24.18 -1.54 7.67
CA SER A 145 -24.44 -0.14 8.01
C SER A 145 -23.61 0.80 7.14
N MET A 146 -22.37 0.46 6.82
CA MET A 146 -21.47 1.31 6.04
C MET A 146 -21.88 1.38 4.58
N GLU A 147 -22.40 0.31 3.98
CA GLU A 147 -22.96 0.32 2.61
C GLU A 147 -23.99 1.43 2.38
N THR A 148 -24.75 1.78 3.42
CA THR A 148 -25.78 2.84 3.35
C THR A 148 -25.25 4.25 3.67
N LYS A 149 -24.07 4.36 4.30
CA LYS A 149 -23.51 5.61 4.82
C LYS A 149 -22.29 6.10 4.04
N SER A 150 -21.62 5.22 3.31
CA SER A 150 -20.40 5.53 2.58
C SER A 150 -20.69 6.26 1.27
N PHE A 151 -19.73 7.09 0.84
CA PHE A 151 -19.79 7.79 -0.45
C PHE A 151 -19.53 6.86 -1.63
N ILE A 152 -18.83 5.75 -1.39
CA ILE A 152 -18.49 4.71 -2.36
C ILE A 152 -19.12 3.42 -1.86
N LYS A 153 -19.68 2.62 -2.75
CA LYS A 153 -20.20 1.30 -2.41
C LYS A 153 -19.06 0.44 -1.85
N ILE A 154 -19.25 -0.13 -0.67
CA ILE A 154 -18.26 -1.00 -0.03
C ILE A 154 -18.69 -2.44 -0.27
N ASP A 155 -17.76 -3.30 -0.68
CA ASP A 155 -17.90 -4.75 -0.62
C ASP A 155 -17.01 -5.28 0.50
N GLY A 156 -17.62 -5.80 1.55
CA GLY A 156 -16.97 -6.05 2.84
C GLY A 156 -16.89 -7.53 3.19
N HIS A 157 -15.68 -7.98 3.52
CA HIS A 157 -15.41 -9.34 3.98
C HIS A 157 -14.78 -9.35 5.37
N VAL A 158 -15.09 -10.38 6.16
CA VAL A 158 -14.52 -10.65 7.48
C VAL A 158 -13.93 -12.05 7.47
#